data_AF-A0A380DYT4-F1
#
_entry.id   AF-A0A380DYT4-F1
#
_cell.length_a   1.000
_cell.length_b   1.000
_cell.length_c   1.000
_cell.angle_alpha   90.00
_cell.angle_beta   90.00
_cell.angle_gamma   90.00
#
_symmetry.space_group_name_H-M   'P 1'
#
loop_
_entity.id
_entity.type
_entity.pdbx_description
1 polymer ?
#
loop_
_entity_poly.entity_id
_entity_poly.type
_entity_poly.pdbx_seq_one_letter_code
_entity_poly.pdbx_strand_id
1 'polypeptide(L)' 'MLLRIQHERHGLAEETRFAADDYHQKHGLNEVRYNKLQEHAIVMHPAPVNRGVEYKAI' A
#
# COMPACT_ATOMS: atom_id res chain seq x y z
N MET A 1 7.74 6.49 2.32
CA MET A 1 6.92 7.06 1.22
C MET A 1 6.11 5.92 0.61
N LEU A 2 4.82 6.12 0.39
CA LEU A 2 3.90 5.13 -0.19
C LEU A 2 3.56 5.52 -1.62
N LEU A 3 3.26 4.52 -2.45
CA LEU A 3 2.88 4.69 -3.84
C LEU A 3 1.65 3.83 -4.15
N ARG A 4 0.79 4.35 -5.03
CA ARG A 4 -0.37 3.63 -5.53
C ARG A 4 0.05 2.52 -6.50
N ILE A 5 -0.52 1.33 -6.33
CA ILE A 5 -0.43 0.29 -7.35
C ILE A 5 -1.20 0.72 -8.61
N GLN A 6 -0.48 0.78 -9.73
CA GLN A 6 -0.97 1.25 -11.00
C GLN A 6 -1.56 0.08 -11.81
N HIS A 7 -2.70 -0.46 -11.39
CA HIS A 7 -3.39 -1.57 -12.07
C HIS A 7 -3.60 -1.31 -13.57
N GLU A 8 -3.82 -0.05 -13.94
CA GLU A 8 -4.01 0.37 -15.33
C GLU A 8 -2.72 0.29 -16.19
N ARG A 9 -1.57 0.04 -15.57
CA ARG A 9 -0.26 -0.05 -16.24
C ARG A 9 0.29 -1.48 -16.29
N HIS A 10 -0.38 -2.42 -15.64
CA HIS A 10 0.04 -3.82 -15.60
C HIS A 10 -0.58 -4.63 -16.75
N GLY A 11 0.07 -5.73 -17.10
CA GLY A 11 -0.48 -6.73 -18.02
C GLY A 11 -1.47 -7.67 -17.34
N LEU A 12 -2.20 -8.45 -18.15
CA LEU A 12 -3.26 -9.35 -17.68
C LEU A 12 -2.77 -10.38 -16.64
N ALA A 13 -1.54 -10.88 -16.79
CA ALA A 13 -0.98 -11.90 -15.90
C ALA A 13 -0.65 -11.36 -14.50
N GLU A 14 -0.26 -10.09 -14.40
CA GLU A 14 0.05 -9.43 -13.13
C GLU A 14 -1.25 -9.09 -12.39
N GLU A 15 -2.25 -8.58 -13.13
CA GLU A 15 -3.56 -8.26 -12.58
C GLU A 15 -4.33 -9.48 -12.08
N THR A 16 -4.28 -10.61 -12.80
CA THR A 16 -4.95 -11.85 -12.36
C THR A 16 -4.33 -12.50 -11.12
N ARG A 17 -3.04 -12.23 -10.85
CA ARG A 17 -2.34 -12.76 -9.68
C ARG A 17 -2.36 -11.81 -8.49
N PHE A 18 -2.81 -10.58 -8.70
CA PHE A 18 -2.79 -9.57 -7.65
C PHE A 18 -3.78 -9.89 -6.53
N ALA A 19 -3.29 -9.93 -5.29
CA ALA A 19 -4.10 -10.12 -4.10
C ALA A 19 -3.83 -8.98 -3.11
N ALA A 20 -4.84 -8.13 -2.90
CA ALA A 20 -4.73 -6.93 -2.07
C ALA A 20 -4.28 -7.24 -0.63
N ASP A 21 -4.84 -8.26 0.01
CA ASP A 21 -4.53 -8.61 1.40
C ASP A 21 -3.07 -9.07 1.58
N ASP A 22 -2.59 -9.90 0.65
CA ASP A 22 -1.20 -10.38 0.65
C ASP A 22 -0.22 -9.21 0.42
N TYR A 23 -0.56 -8.32 -0.52
CA TYR A 23 0.22 -7.10 -0.74
C TYR A 23 0.23 -6.20 0.50
N HIS A 24 -0.93 -5.99 1.14
CA HIS A 24 -1.03 -5.15 2.33
C HIS A 24 -0.17 -5.71 3.48
N GLN A 25 -0.24 -7.02 3.70
CA GLN A 25 0.58 -7.69 4.71
C GLN A 25 2.08 -7.54 4.41
N LYS A 26 2.50 -7.79 3.16
CA LYS A 26 3.92 -7.80 2.78
C LYS A 26 4.52 -6.40 2.63
N HIS A 27 3.78 -5.47 2.05
CA HIS A 27 4.31 -4.17 1.60
C HIS A 27 3.53 -2.95 2.07
N GLY A 28 2.27 -3.09 2.49
CA GLY A 28 1.43 -1.98 2.94
C GLY A 28 1.86 -1.37 4.29
N LEU A 29 1.51 -0.11 4.52
CA LEU A 29 1.66 0.52 5.84
C LEU A 29 0.47 0.14 6.73
N ASN A 30 0.65 -0.91 7.52
CA ASN A 30 -0.31 -1.35 8.55
C ASN A 30 -0.03 -0.71 9.92
N GLU A 31 -0.92 -0.92 10.89
CA GLU A 31 -0.81 -0.30 12.22
C GLU A 31 0.46 -0.70 12.96
N VAL A 32 0.88 -1.97 12.84
CA VAL A 32 2.12 -2.46 13.47
C VAL A 32 3.35 -1.73 12.91
N ARG A 33 3.39 -1.44 11.61
CA ARG A 33 4.46 -0.67 10.97
C ARG A 33 4.37 0.81 11.31
N TYR A 34 3.17 1.37 11.34
CA TYR A 34 2.93 2.77 11.71
C TYR A 34 3.41 3.06 13.14
N ASN A 35 3.11 2.17 14.09
CA ASN A 35 3.51 2.32 15.50
C ASN A 35 5.02 2.17 15.74
N LYS A 36 5.80 1.76 14.73
CA LYS A 36 7.26 1.67 14.79
C LYS A 36 7.97 2.87 14.18
N LEU A 37 7.22 3.84 13.64
CA LEU A 37 7.79 5.06 13.08
C LEU A 37 8.43 5.90 14.20
N GLN A 38 9.48 6.62 13.86
CA GLN A 38 10.05 7.63 14.76
C GLN A 38 9.02 8.74 15.00
N GLU A 39 9.07 9.39 16.16
CA GLU A 39 8.11 10.42 16.56
C GLU A 39 8.00 11.58 15.55
N HIS A 40 9.10 11.93 14.89
CA HIS A 40 9.15 13.01 13.89
C HIS A 40 9.01 12.51 12.44
N ALA A 41 8.82 11.21 12.22
CA ALA A 41 8.72 10.65 10.88
C ALA A 41 7.40 11.05 10.22
N ILE A 42 7.45 11.24 8.89
CA ILE A 42 6.28 11.57 8.09
C ILE A 42 5.96 10.46 7.09
N VAL A 43 4.67 10.28 6.83
CA VAL A 43 4.16 9.37 5.79
C VAL A 43 3.62 10.22 4.65
N MET A 44 4.18 10.02 3.45
CA MET A 44 3.76 10.72 2.24
C MET A 44 3.18 9.74 1.22
N HIS A 45 2.18 10.19 0.48
CA HIS A 45 1.57 9.47 -0.64
C HIS A 45 1.11 10.49 -1.71
N PRO A 46 1.42 10.29 -3.01
CA PRO A 46 1.15 11.28 -4.07
C PRO A 46 -0.33 11.39 -4.49
N ALA A 47 -1.16 10.44 -4.05
CA ALA A 47 -2.58 10.27 -4.37
C ALA A 47 -2.82 9.85 -5.84
N PRO A 48 -3.99 9.24 -6.16
CA PRO A 48 -5.01 8.73 -5.24
C PRO A 48 -4.55 7.50 -4.46
N VAL A 49 -5.13 7.22 -3.28
CA VAL A 49 -4.75 6.09 -2.40
C VAL A 49 -5.69 4.92 -2.62
N ASN A 50 -5.17 3.72 -2.82
CA ASN A 50 -5.91 2.46 -2.74
C ASN A 50 -5.95 2.00 -1.27
N ARG A 51 -7.03 2.34 -0.55
CA ARG A 51 -7.22 1.93 0.85
C ARG A 51 -7.38 0.42 0.95
N GLY A 52 -6.69 -0.20 1.90
CA GLY A 52 -6.61 -1.66 2.04
C GLY A 52 -5.51 -2.31 1.19
N VAL A 53 -4.75 -1.53 0.41
CA VAL A 53 -3.63 -2.04 -0.41
C VAL A 53 -2.31 -1.48 0.12
N GLU A 54 -1.85 -0.30 -0.33
CA GLU A 54 -0.62 0.31 0.18
C GLU A 54 -0.80 0.98 1.55
N TYR A 55 -2.03 1.33 1.94
CA TYR A 55 -2.35 1.98 3.21
C TYR A 55 -3.50 1.26 3.90
N LYS A 56 -3.57 1.36 5.24
CA LYS A 56 -4.59 0.66 6.03
C LYS A 56 -6.02 0.92 5.52
N ALA A 57 -6.87 -0.11 5.65
CA ALA A 57 -8.31 0.03 5.46
C ALA A 57 -8.93 0.95 6.53
N ILE A 58 -10.07 1.57 6.22
CA ILE A 58 -10.87 2.35 7.18
C ILE A 58 -11.69 1.38 8.03
#